data_AF-X1PGC8-F1
#
_entry.id   AF-X1PGC8-F1
#
_cell.length_a   1.000
_cell.length_b   1.000
_cell.length_c   1.000
_cell.angle_alpha   90.00
_cell.angle_beta   90.00
_cell.angle_gamma   90.00
#
_symmetry.space_group_name_H-M   'P 1'
#
loop_
_entity.id
_entity.type
_entity.pdbx_description
1 polymer ?
#
loop_
_entity_poly.entity_id
_entity_poly.type
_entity_poly.pdbx_seq_one_letter_code
_entity_poly.pdbx_strand_id
1 'polypeptide(L)'
;ADTNIIKNSLQKKMEDSPEVYGGNRAYISPSLNEILKDAQAETTQMKDEYVGIEHLLIALSQHDSFANQILRENGVNKDALLKALVDIRGTERITDQNPEEKYQALKRYTRDLTSLAEQGKLDPVIGRDQEIRRIIQVLSRRTKNNPVLIGEPGTGKTAIVEGLAQRMVAGDVPDSLKGRRLLALDIGSMVAGAKFRGEFEDRMKAVLREIRRAEGQLTIFIDELHTVVGAGAAEGAVDASNMLKPALARGELRCV
;
A
#
# COMPACT_ATOMS: atom_id res chain seq x y z
N ALA A 1 8.01 -7.50 15.86
CA ALA A 1 8.08 -8.96 15.91
C ALA A 1 8.63 -9.48 14.59
N ASP A 2 9.54 -10.46 14.61
CA ASP A 2 10.01 -11.12 13.39
C ASP A 2 9.01 -12.21 12.99
N THR A 3 8.39 -12.05 11.82
CA THR A 3 7.36 -12.97 11.32
C THR A 3 7.93 -14.35 10.97
N ASN A 4 9.21 -14.44 10.60
CA ASN A 4 9.85 -15.72 10.30
C ASN A 4 10.05 -16.54 11.57
N ILE A 5 10.41 -15.89 12.68
CA ILE A 5 10.55 -16.56 13.99
C ILE A 5 9.19 -17.11 14.43
N ILE A 6 8.13 -16.29 14.39
CA ILE A 6 6.77 -16.72 14.76
C ILE A 6 6.32 -17.90 13.89
N LYS A 7 6.51 -17.81 12.57
CA LYS A 7 6.13 -18.88 11.64
C LYS A 7 6.86 -20.19 11.95
N ASN A 8 8.17 -20.13 12.15
CA ASN A 8 8.97 -21.31 12.45
C ASN A 8 8.57 -21.94 13.80
N SER A 9 8.28 -21.12 14.83
CA SER A 9 7.82 -21.60 16.13
C SER A 9 6.44 -22.27 16.04
N LEU A 10 5.50 -21.70 15.28
CA LEU A 10 4.20 -22.30 15.03
C LEU A 10 4.32 -23.63 14.28
N GLN A 11 5.11 -23.65 13.20
CA GLN A 11 5.33 -24.86 12.41
C GLN A 11 5.94 -25.97 13.25
N LYS A 12 6.99 -25.68 14.01
CA LYS A 12 7.60 -26.65 14.92
C LYS A 12 6.59 -27.20 15.93
N LYS A 13 5.75 -26.34 16.52
CA LYS A 13 4.72 -26.77 17.47
C LYS A 13 3.66 -27.67 16.84
N MET A 14 3.31 -27.43 15.59
CA MET A 14 2.40 -28.28 14.83
C MET A 14 3.04 -29.63 14.49
N GLU A 15 4.32 -29.65 14.11
CA GLU A 15 5.09 -30.87 13.84
C GLU A 15 5.28 -31.71 15.12
N ASP A 16 5.46 -31.07 16.27
CA ASP A 16 5.58 -31.74 17.58
C ASP A 16 4.21 -32.25 18.11
N SER A 17 3.10 -31.96 17.43
CA SER A 17 1.77 -32.36 17.89
C SER A 17 1.48 -33.82 17.53
N PRO A 18 0.75 -34.57 18.38
CA PRO A 18 0.40 -35.96 18.09
C PRO A 18 -0.39 -36.11 16.78
N GLU A 19 0.05 -37.03 15.93
CA GLU A 19 -0.67 -37.39 14.71
C GLU A 19 -1.66 -38.53 14.97
N VAL A 20 -2.83 -38.46 14.32
CA VAL A 20 -3.87 -39.48 14.40
C VAL A 20 -4.14 -40.05 13.01
N TYR A 21 -4.05 -41.38 12.87
CA TYR A 21 -4.33 -42.09 11.62
C TYR A 21 -5.74 -42.70 11.63
N GLY A 22 -6.42 -42.71 10.47
CA GLY A 22 -7.71 -43.39 10.29
C GLY A 22 -8.98 -42.55 10.55
N GLY A 23 -8.85 -41.24 10.79
CA GLY A 23 -9.99 -40.32 10.91
C GLY A 23 -10.45 -39.78 9.55
N ASN A 24 -11.76 -39.83 9.26
CA ASN A 24 -12.31 -39.38 7.96
C ASN A 24 -12.69 -37.88 7.91
N ARG A 25 -12.77 -37.17 9.06
CA ARG A 25 -13.14 -35.74 9.10
C ARG A 25 -12.44 -35.00 10.24
N ALA A 26 -11.92 -33.81 9.95
CA ALA A 26 -11.49 -32.84 10.94
C ALA A 26 -12.72 -32.13 11.54
N TYR A 27 -12.66 -31.84 12.84
CA TYR A 27 -13.71 -31.12 13.57
C TYR A 27 -13.13 -29.86 14.21
N ILE A 28 -13.96 -28.83 14.37
CA ILE A 28 -13.59 -27.61 15.09
C ILE A 28 -13.54 -27.92 16.58
N SER A 29 -12.43 -27.60 17.24
CA SER A 29 -12.31 -27.74 18.69
C SER A 29 -13.20 -26.71 19.40
N PRO A 30 -13.66 -27.00 20.63
CA PRO A 30 -14.39 -26.00 21.43
C PRO A 30 -13.64 -24.68 21.56
N SER A 31 -12.31 -24.74 21.76
CA SER A 31 -11.44 -23.56 21.85
C SER A 31 -11.44 -22.72 20.57
N LEU A 32 -11.33 -23.36 19.40
CA LEU A 32 -11.37 -22.65 18.12
C LEU A 32 -12.75 -22.04 17.87
N ASN A 33 -13.82 -22.73 18.25
CA ASN A 33 -15.18 -22.22 18.12
C ASN A 33 -15.41 -20.95 18.96
N GLU A 34 -14.90 -20.91 20.19
CA GLU A 34 -14.96 -19.69 21.02
C GLU A 34 -14.14 -18.54 20.42
N ILE A 35 -12.94 -18.81 19.89
CA ILE A 35 -12.14 -17.79 19.18
C ILE A 35 -12.90 -17.22 17.97
N LEU A 36 -13.57 -18.07 17.19
CA LEU A 36 -14.35 -17.63 16.02
C LEU A 36 -15.57 -16.77 16.42
N LYS A 37 -16.25 -17.12 17.52
CA LYS A 37 -17.34 -16.30 18.07
C LYS A 37 -16.83 -14.94 18.54
N ASP A 38 -15.71 -14.91 19.25
CA ASP A 38 -15.12 -13.65 19.73
C ASP A 38 -14.63 -12.79 18.57
N ALA A 39 -14.06 -13.39 17.52
CA ALA A 39 -13.72 -12.68 16.29
C ALA A 39 -14.97 -12.03 15.66
N GLN A 40 -16.12 -12.72 15.69
CA GLN A 40 -17.38 -12.14 15.25
C GLN A 40 -17.91 -11.05 16.18
N ALA A 41 -17.65 -11.13 17.49
CA ALA A 41 -18.00 -10.06 18.42
C ALA A 41 -17.14 -8.80 18.21
N GLU A 42 -15.85 -8.96 17.87
CA GLU A 42 -14.95 -7.86 17.56
C GLU A 42 -15.44 -7.04 16.34
N THR A 43 -16.12 -7.64 15.36
CA THR A 43 -16.71 -6.86 14.24
C THR A 43 -17.74 -5.86 14.72
N THR A 44 -18.52 -6.20 15.76
CA THR A 44 -19.52 -5.29 16.32
C THR A 44 -18.86 -4.12 17.04
N GLN A 45 -17.76 -4.37 17.75
CA GLN A 45 -16.99 -3.32 18.42
C GLN A 45 -16.33 -2.37 17.42
N MET A 46 -15.82 -2.91 16.32
CA MET A 46 -15.17 -2.15 15.23
C MET A 46 -16.15 -1.58 14.20
N LYS A 47 -17.44 -1.90 14.32
CA LYS A 47 -18.53 -1.52 13.41
C LYS A 47 -18.32 -2.01 11.97
N ASP A 48 -17.81 -3.22 11.84
CA ASP A 48 -17.54 -3.89 10.58
C ASP A 48 -18.66 -4.82 10.13
N GLU A 49 -18.83 -4.93 8.82
CA GLU A 49 -19.86 -5.76 8.20
C GLU A 49 -19.39 -7.20 7.96
N TYR A 50 -18.07 -7.43 7.88
CA TYR A 50 -17.47 -8.75 7.68
C TYR A 50 -16.35 -9.04 8.69
N VAL A 51 -16.14 -10.33 8.98
CA VAL A 51 -15.04 -10.81 9.83
C VAL A 51 -13.75 -10.87 9.00
N GLY A 52 -12.93 -9.82 9.09
CA GLY A 52 -11.54 -9.80 8.60
C GLY A 52 -10.53 -10.58 9.47
N ILE A 53 -9.30 -10.72 8.97
CA ILE A 53 -8.20 -11.41 9.67
C ILE A 53 -7.81 -10.68 10.96
N GLU A 54 -7.96 -9.35 10.98
CA GLU A 54 -7.70 -8.54 12.18
C GLU A 54 -8.55 -8.95 13.38
N HIS A 55 -9.83 -9.26 13.17
CA HIS A 55 -10.73 -9.67 14.24
C HIS A 55 -10.31 -11.04 14.78
N LEU A 56 -9.95 -11.95 13.88
CA LEU A 56 -9.46 -13.28 14.24
C LEU A 56 -8.17 -13.19 15.06
N LEU A 57 -7.23 -12.33 14.65
CA LEU A 57 -5.95 -12.16 15.33
C LEU A 57 -6.12 -11.49 16.71
N ILE A 58 -7.03 -10.52 16.83
CA ILE A 58 -7.40 -9.90 18.11
C ILE A 58 -8.05 -10.92 19.04
N ALA A 59 -9.02 -11.70 18.55
CA ALA A 59 -9.67 -12.74 19.34
C ALA A 59 -8.63 -13.79 19.79
N LEU A 60 -7.79 -14.27 18.88
CA LEU A 60 -6.71 -15.22 19.20
C LEU A 60 -5.78 -14.71 20.31
N SER A 61 -5.45 -13.41 20.33
CA SER A 61 -4.59 -12.80 21.34
C SER A 61 -5.19 -12.75 22.77
N GLN A 62 -6.50 -13.00 22.88
CA GLN A 62 -7.25 -12.98 24.13
C GLN A 62 -7.49 -14.38 24.72
N HIS A 63 -7.30 -15.43 23.92
CA HIS A 63 -7.51 -16.82 24.34
C HIS A 63 -6.22 -17.51 24.74
N ASP A 64 -6.28 -18.41 25.73
CA ASP A 64 -5.14 -19.25 26.07
C ASP A 64 -4.94 -20.33 25.01
N SER A 65 -3.98 -20.10 24.13
CA SER A 65 -3.63 -21.00 23.03
C SER A 65 -2.13 -20.94 22.81
N PHE A 66 -1.54 -22.04 22.30
CA PHE A 66 -0.12 -22.06 21.96
C PHE A 66 0.23 -20.96 20.94
N ALA A 67 -0.70 -20.61 20.04
CA ALA A 67 -0.53 -19.53 19.10
C ALA A 67 -0.42 -18.17 19.80
N ASN A 68 -1.29 -17.88 20.77
CA ASN A 68 -1.20 -16.65 21.59
C ASN A 68 0.09 -16.61 22.41
N GLN A 69 0.51 -17.74 22.99
CA GLN A 69 1.76 -17.82 23.75
C GLN A 69 2.96 -17.43 22.87
N ILE A 70 3.08 -18.01 21.67
CA ILE A 70 4.14 -17.66 20.70
C ILE A 70 4.05 -16.19 20.28
N LEU A 71 2.85 -15.66 20.05
CA LEU A 71 2.65 -14.24 19.71
C LEU A 71 3.15 -13.33 20.85
N ARG A 72 2.78 -13.62 22.10
CA ARG A 72 3.19 -12.85 23.28
C ARG A 72 4.69 -12.87 23.53
N GLU A 73 5.34 -14.02 23.36
CA GLU A 73 6.80 -14.17 23.44
C GLU A 73 7.52 -13.28 22.43
N ASN A 74 6.88 -12.99 21.30
CA ASN A 74 7.41 -12.11 20.25
C ASN A 74 6.90 -10.66 20.35
N GLY A 75 6.30 -10.28 21.49
CA GLY A 75 5.82 -8.93 21.76
C GLY A 75 4.51 -8.57 21.06
N VAL A 76 3.77 -9.55 20.53
CA VAL A 76 2.46 -9.35 19.91
C VAL A 76 1.37 -9.62 20.94
N ASN A 77 0.65 -8.57 21.34
CA ASN A 77 -0.49 -8.63 22.26
C ASN A 77 -1.64 -7.77 21.71
N LYS A 78 -2.83 -7.82 22.35
CA LYS A 78 -4.02 -7.07 21.91
C LYS A 78 -3.72 -5.59 21.68
N ASP A 79 -3.04 -4.94 22.61
CA ASP A 79 -2.74 -3.50 22.51
C ASP A 79 -1.80 -3.18 21.34
N ALA A 80 -0.78 -4.01 21.12
CA ALA A 80 0.13 -3.87 19.98
C ALA A 80 -0.60 -4.08 18.65
N LEU A 81 -1.51 -5.06 18.60
CA LEU A 81 -2.36 -5.31 17.43
C LEU A 81 -3.29 -4.13 17.15
N LEU A 82 -3.99 -3.61 18.16
CA LEU A 82 -4.88 -2.46 18.01
C LEU A 82 -4.13 -1.22 17.53
N LYS A 83 -2.93 -0.94 18.05
CA LYS A 83 -2.08 0.16 17.56
C LYS A 83 -1.68 -0.03 16.10
N ALA A 84 -1.20 -1.22 15.74
CA ALA A 84 -0.82 -1.50 14.35
C ALA A 84 -2.02 -1.42 13.39
N LEU A 85 -3.22 -1.80 13.84
CA LEU A 85 -4.44 -1.68 13.04
C LEU A 85 -4.84 -0.22 12.83
N VAL A 86 -4.68 0.65 13.82
CA VAL A 86 -4.90 2.09 13.62
C VAL A 86 -4.00 2.63 12.49
N ASP A 87 -2.75 2.20 12.44
CA ASP A 87 -1.80 2.65 11.41
C ASP A 87 -2.13 2.08 10.02
N ILE A 88 -2.51 0.81 9.93
CA ILE A 88 -2.76 0.12 8.65
C ILE A 88 -4.15 0.46 8.09
N ARG A 89 -5.17 0.41 8.95
CA ARG A 89 -6.59 0.53 8.56
C ARG A 89 -7.11 1.96 8.72
N GLY A 90 -6.59 2.70 9.71
CA GLY A 90 -7.11 4.01 10.07
C GLY A 90 -8.57 3.92 10.51
N THR A 91 -9.41 4.79 9.95
CA THR A 91 -10.85 4.86 10.25
C THR A 91 -11.74 4.10 9.25
N GLU A 92 -11.17 3.28 8.35
CA GLU A 92 -12.00 2.49 7.41
C GLU A 92 -12.73 1.38 8.13
N ARG A 93 -13.88 1.00 7.57
CA ARG A 93 -14.63 -0.20 7.97
C ARG A 93 -14.45 -1.30 6.94
N ILE A 94 -14.51 -2.55 7.37
CA ILE A 94 -14.59 -3.70 6.48
C ILE A 94 -16.04 -3.83 6.01
N THR A 95 -16.28 -3.41 4.78
CA THR A 95 -17.60 -3.42 4.13
C THR A 95 -17.68 -4.43 2.99
N ASP A 96 -16.63 -5.23 2.78
CA ASP A 96 -16.49 -6.16 1.67
C ASP A 96 -15.65 -7.36 2.04
N GLN A 97 -15.75 -8.43 1.26
CA GLN A 97 -15.09 -9.72 1.53
C GLN A 97 -13.57 -9.69 1.33
N ASN A 98 -13.03 -8.70 0.60
CA ASN A 98 -11.61 -8.59 0.26
C ASN A 98 -11.02 -7.23 0.71
N PRO A 99 -11.06 -6.91 2.02
CA PRO A 99 -10.66 -5.59 2.50
C PRO A 99 -9.14 -5.37 2.42
N GLU A 100 -8.34 -6.44 2.45
CA GLU A 100 -6.88 -6.37 2.32
C GLU A 100 -6.43 -5.72 1.00
N GLU A 101 -7.20 -5.89 -0.08
CA GLU A 101 -6.90 -5.23 -1.36
C GLU A 101 -7.01 -3.70 -1.28
N LYS A 102 -7.73 -3.20 -0.28
CA LYS A 102 -8.00 -1.78 -0.08
C LYS A 102 -7.07 -1.11 0.95
N TYR A 103 -6.40 -1.87 1.82
CA TYR A 103 -5.57 -1.34 2.91
C TYR A 103 -4.10 -1.12 2.53
N GLN A 104 -3.64 -1.63 1.38
CA GLN A 104 -2.25 -1.49 0.92
C GLN A 104 -2.16 -1.25 -0.59
N ALA A 105 -3.11 -0.47 -1.13
CA ALA A 105 -3.17 -0.16 -2.55
C ALA A 105 -1.89 0.54 -3.02
N LEU A 106 -1.33 1.47 -2.23
CA LEU A 106 -0.05 2.10 -2.57
C LEU A 106 1.08 1.07 -2.64
N LYS A 107 1.18 0.16 -1.66
CA LYS A 107 2.26 -0.84 -1.65
C LYS A 107 2.16 -1.82 -2.82
N ARG A 108 0.93 -2.17 -3.24
CA ARG A 108 0.69 -3.14 -4.31
C ARG A 108 0.87 -2.54 -5.70
N TYR A 109 0.41 -1.31 -5.89
CA TYR A 109 0.36 -0.67 -7.21
C TYR A 109 1.36 0.48 -7.39
N THR A 110 2.32 0.62 -6.46
CA THR A 110 3.42 1.58 -6.61
C THR A 110 4.77 0.97 -6.26
N ARG A 111 5.82 1.57 -6.80
CA ARG A 111 7.21 1.29 -6.47
C ARG A 111 7.82 2.49 -5.76
N ASP A 112 8.38 2.29 -4.58
CA ASP A 112 9.00 3.36 -3.79
C ASP A 112 10.39 3.71 -4.31
N LEU A 113 10.51 4.81 -5.05
CA LEU A 113 11.78 5.27 -5.61
C LEU A 113 12.69 5.85 -4.54
N THR A 114 12.14 6.52 -3.53
CA THR A 114 12.92 7.04 -2.39
C THR A 114 13.60 5.92 -1.60
N SER A 115 12.88 4.83 -1.31
CA SER A 115 13.46 3.68 -0.61
C SER A 115 14.52 2.96 -1.44
N LEU A 116 14.33 2.91 -2.77
CA LEU A 116 15.35 2.35 -3.67
C LEU A 116 16.60 3.22 -3.74
N ALA A 117 16.46 4.55 -3.70
CA ALA A 117 17.59 5.48 -3.60
C ALA A 117 18.34 5.31 -2.26
N GLU A 118 17.64 5.19 -1.14
CA GLU A 118 18.25 4.91 0.18
C GLU A 118 19.07 3.62 0.18
N GLN A 119 18.57 2.60 -0.53
CA GLN A 119 19.24 1.30 -0.67
C GLN A 119 20.36 1.30 -1.72
N GLY A 120 20.62 2.41 -2.41
CA GLY A 120 21.61 2.50 -3.49
C GLY A 120 21.28 1.65 -4.71
N LYS A 121 19.99 1.32 -4.92
CA LYS A 121 19.51 0.45 -6.02
C LYS A 121 19.12 1.21 -7.28
N LEU A 122 19.17 2.54 -7.26
CA LEU A 122 18.93 3.37 -8.44
C LEU A 122 20.25 3.72 -9.11
N ASP A 123 20.27 3.69 -10.43
CA ASP A 123 21.46 4.05 -11.21
C ASP A 123 21.82 5.52 -11.01
N PRO A 124 23.12 5.88 -10.98
CA PRO A 124 23.54 7.27 -10.85
C PRO A 124 23.15 8.07 -12.09
N VAL A 125 22.51 9.22 -11.87
CA VAL A 125 22.04 10.07 -12.96
C VAL A 125 23.12 11.06 -13.38
N ILE A 126 23.49 11.06 -14.66
CA ILE A 126 24.55 11.90 -15.21
C ILE A 126 23.95 12.94 -16.15
N GLY A 127 24.32 14.22 -15.96
CA GLY A 127 24.02 15.29 -16.92
C GLY A 127 22.55 15.75 -16.96
N ARG A 128 21.75 15.46 -15.92
CA ARG A 128 20.32 15.86 -15.83
C ARG A 128 20.01 16.86 -14.71
N ASP A 129 21.04 17.56 -14.22
CA ASP A 129 20.92 18.47 -13.06
C ASP A 129 19.96 19.63 -13.28
N GLN A 130 19.83 20.11 -14.53
CA GLN A 130 18.95 21.23 -14.85
C GLN A 130 17.48 20.80 -14.83
N GLU A 131 17.18 19.65 -15.43
CA GLU A 131 15.84 19.06 -15.46
C GLU A 131 15.37 18.69 -14.05
N ILE A 132 16.23 18.05 -13.26
CA ILE A 132 15.92 17.71 -11.85
C ILE A 132 15.67 18.97 -11.03
N ARG A 133 16.53 20.01 -11.15
CA ARG A 133 16.30 21.30 -10.50
C ARG A 133 14.97 21.93 -10.90
N ARG A 134 14.61 21.84 -12.19
CA ARG A 134 13.35 22.39 -12.69
C ARG A 134 12.14 21.65 -12.11
N ILE A 135 12.19 20.33 -11.99
CA ILE A 135 11.14 19.55 -11.33
C ILE A 135 10.98 19.97 -9.88
N ILE A 136 12.08 20.04 -9.12
CA ILE A 136 12.08 20.48 -7.71
C ILE A 136 11.44 21.87 -7.56
N GLN A 137 11.70 22.77 -8.51
CA GLN A 137 11.13 24.12 -8.53
C GLN A 137 9.63 24.16 -8.86
N VAL A 138 9.10 23.20 -9.63
CA VAL A 138 7.68 23.13 -10.02
C VAL A 138 6.85 22.39 -8.98
N LEU A 139 7.33 21.26 -8.48
CA LEU A 139 7.06 20.83 -7.09
C LEU A 139 7.45 22.01 -6.16
N SER A 140 7.37 22.03 -4.85
CA SER A 140 7.60 23.25 -4.05
C SER A 140 6.68 24.48 -4.33
N ARG A 141 6.07 24.67 -5.51
CA ARG A 141 5.07 25.73 -5.75
C ARG A 141 3.81 25.46 -4.94
N ARG A 142 3.11 26.54 -4.60
CA ARG A 142 1.79 26.48 -3.94
C ARG A 142 0.69 26.04 -4.91
N THR A 143 0.75 26.52 -6.15
CA THR A 143 -0.22 26.21 -7.22
C THR A 143 0.50 25.77 -8.48
N LYS A 144 -0.18 25.01 -9.36
CA LYS A 144 0.40 24.44 -10.60
C LYS A 144 1.71 23.70 -10.31
N ASN A 145 1.64 22.81 -9.32
CA ASN A 145 2.78 22.15 -8.71
C ASN A 145 2.99 20.71 -9.19
N ASN A 146 2.44 20.39 -10.37
CA ASN A 146 2.55 19.11 -11.03
C ASN A 146 3.35 19.31 -12.33
N PRO A 147 4.69 19.11 -12.31
CA PRO A 147 5.48 19.15 -13.53
C PRO A 147 5.08 18.00 -14.47
N VAL A 148 5.33 18.20 -15.77
CA VAL A 148 5.15 17.16 -16.79
C VAL A 148 6.42 17.11 -17.63
N LEU A 149 7.03 15.93 -17.72
CA LEU A 149 8.22 15.69 -18.53
C LEU A 149 7.84 15.42 -19.99
N ILE A 150 8.14 16.39 -20.86
CA ILE A 150 7.87 16.34 -22.30
C ILE A 150 9.13 15.89 -23.04
N GLY A 151 8.97 15.00 -24.02
CA GLY A 151 10.05 14.41 -24.80
C GLY A 151 9.62 13.09 -25.45
N GLU A 152 10.41 12.58 -26.38
CA GLU A 152 10.15 11.29 -27.03
C GLU A 152 10.34 10.12 -26.03
N PRO A 153 9.65 8.98 -26.23
CA PRO A 153 9.91 7.76 -25.46
C PRO A 153 11.39 7.34 -25.51
N GLY A 154 11.91 6.78 -24.42
CA GLY A 154 13.30 6.31 -24.36
C GLY A 154 14.36 7.41 -24.12
N THR A 155 13.99 8.68 -24.02
CA THR A 155 14.92 9.80 -23.75
C THR A 155 15.46 9.87 -22.31
N GLY A 156 15.08 8.91 -21.45
CA GLY A 156 15.53 8.83 -20.06
C GLY A 156 14.72 9.67 -19.08
N LYS A 157 13.43 9.93 -19.34
CA LYS A 157 12.54 10.65 -18.40
C LYS A 157 12.47 9.97 -17.03
N THR A 158 12.40 8.64 -17.01
CA THR A 158 12.42 7.83 -15.79
C THR A 158 13.71 8.06 -14.99
N ALA A 159 14.87 8.13 -15.65
CA ALA A 159 16.14 8.44 -15.00
C ALA A 159 16.14 9.84 -14.35
N ILE A 160 15.49 10.84 -14.94
CA ILE A 160 15.36 12.17 -14.31
C ILE A 160 14.57 12.05 -12.98
N VAL A 161 13.53 11.22 -12.94
CA VAL A 161 12.71 11.01 -11.75
C VAL A 161 13.45 10.19 -10.68
N GLU A 162 14.26 9.20 -11.08
CA GLU A 162 15.15 8.48 -10.16
C GLU A 162 16.21 9.43 -9.55
N GLY A 163 16.73 10.36 -10.34
CA GLY A 163 17.63 11.41 -9.86
C GLY A 163 16.95 12.39 -8.89
N LEU A 164 15.65 12.67 -9.09
CA LEU A 164 14.85 13.40 -8.10
C LEU A 164 14.78 12.62 -6.78
N ALA A 165 14.53 11.31 -6.82
CA ALA A 165 14.49 10.47 -5.62
C ALA A 165 15.82 10.52 -4.85
N GLN A 166 16.94 10.41 -5.57
CA GLN A 166 18.29 10.52 -5.00
C GLN A 166 18.50 11.87 -4.28
N ARG A 167 18.09 12.99 -4.89
CA ARG A 167 18.21 14.32 -4.25
C ARG A 167 17.28 14.50 -3.06
N MET A 168 16.07 13.93 -3.11
CA MET A 168 15.14 13.94 -1.96
C MET A 168 15.75 13.21 -0.76
N VAL A 169 16.37 12.04 -0.98
CA VAL A 169 17.05 11.25 0.07
C VAL A 169 18.29 11.96 0.59
N ALA A 170 19.09 12.57 -0.29
CA ALA A 170 20.26 13.35 0.10
C ALA A 170 19.92 14.66 0.85
N GLY A 171 18.63 15.03 0.93
CA GLY A 171 18.18 16.28 1.55
C GLY A 171 18.48 17.53 0.71
N ASP A 172 18.90 17.36 -0.54
CA ASP A 172 19.20 18.41 -1.51
C ASP A 172 17.93 18.88 -2.24
N VAL A 173 16.93 19.23 -1.45
CA VAL A 173 15.63 19.76 -1.86
C VAL A 173 15.13 20.79 -0.84
N PRO A 174 14.24 21.73 -1.23
CA PRO A 174 13.61 22.65 -0.28
C PRO A 174 12.85 21.91 0.83
N ASP A 175 12.65 22.55 1.99
CA ASP A 175 11.94 21.93 3.13
C ASP A 175 10.53 21.46 2.78
N SER A 176 9.91 22.10 1.78
CA SER A 176 8.61 21.66 1.27
C SER A 176 8.63 20.24 0.69
N LEU A 177 9.78 19.68 0.31
CA LEU A 177 9.93 18.33 -0.25
C LEU A 177 10.76 17.38 0.63
N LYS A 178 11.45 17.88 1.66
CA LYS A 178 12.19 17.03 2.60
C LYS A 178 11.27 16.05 3.31
N GLY A 179 11.75 14.83 3.50
CA GLY A 179 11.02 13.77 4.20
C GLY A 179 9.79 13.22 3.46
N ARG A 180 9.49 13.72 2.26
CA ARG A 180 8.44 13.16 1.41
C ARG A 180 8.94 11.90 0.70
N ARG A 181 8.04 10.98 0.40
CA ARG A 181 8.33 9.78 -0.40
C ARG A 181 7.95 10.01 -1.86
N LEU A 182 8.72 9.45 -2.77
CA LEU A 182 8.44 9.45 -4.21
C LEU A 182 8.04 8.04 -4.64
N LEU A 183 6.78 7.87 -5.05
CA LEU A 183 6.22 6.57 -5.44
C LEU A 183 5.91 6.59 -6.94
N ALA A 184 6.42 5.62 -7.69
CA ALA A 184 6.07 5.40 -9.09
C ALA A 184 4.80 4.55 -9.19
N LEU A 185 3.77 5.06 -9.84
CA LEU A 185 2.51 4.34 -10.08
C LEU A 185 2.70 3.29 -11.18
N ASP A 186 2.36 2.04 -10.89
CA ASP A 186 2.37 0.96 -11.87
C ASP A 186 0.95 0.71 -12.40
N ILE A 187 0.62 1.40 -13.49
CA ILE A 187 -0.67 1.25 -14.18
C ILE A 187 -0.83 -0.18 -14.74
N GLY A 188 0.27 -0.80 -15.20
CA GLY A 188 0.26 -2.16 -15.73
C GLY A 188 -0.25 -3.16 -14.70
N SER A 189 0.24 -3.06 -13.45
CA SER A 189 -0.21 -3.91 -12.33
C SER A 189 -1.69 -3.71 -11.97
N MET A 190 -2.23 -2.51 -12.18
CA MET A 190 -3.64 -2.22 -11.89
C MET A 190 -4.57 -2.77 -12.96
N VAL A 191 -4.13 -2.77 -14.22
CA VAL A 191 -4.86 -3.35 -15.35
C VAL A 191 -4.73 -4.88 -15.34
N ALA A 192 -3.56 -5.39 -14.94
CA ALA A 192 -3.31 -6.82 -14.82
C ALA A 192 -4.31 -7.46 -13.83
N GLY A 193 -5.02 -8.49 -14.30
CA GLY A 193 -6.00 -9.20 -13.50
C GLY A 193 -7.27 -8.43 -13.19
N ALA A 194 -7.51 -7.27 -13.83
CA ALA A 194 -8.83 -6.66 -13.85
C ALA A 194 -9.65 -7.34 -14.96
N LYS A 195 -10.69 -8.09 -14.60
CA LYS A 195 -11.58 -8.72 -15.60
C LYS A 195 -12.59 -7.73 -16.17
N PHE A 196 -12.86 -6.68 -15.40
CA PHE A 196 -13.83 -5.63 -15.72
C PHE A 196 -13.20 -4.25 -15.47
N ARG A 197 -13.59 -3.26 -16.28
CA ARG A 197 -13.15 -1.86 -16.13
C ARG A 197 -13.42 -1.30 -14.73
N GLY A 198 -14.54 -1.68 -14.10
CA GLY A 198 -14.89 -1.23 -12.75
C GLY A 198 -13.84 -1.62 -11.70
N GLU A 199 -13.19 -2.77 -11.84
CA GLU A 199 -12.15 -3.21 -10.90
C GLU A 199 -10.91 -2.32 -10.96
N PHE A 200 -10.51 -1.89 -12.17
CA PHE A 200 -9.43 -0.92 -12.32
C PHE A 200 -9.78 0.42 -11.63
N GLU A 201 -11.00 0.92 -11.87
CA GLU A 201 -11.46 2.17 -11.26
C GLU A 201 -11.46 2.08 -9.74
N ASP A 202 -11.91 0.95 -9.18
CA ASP A 202 -11.91 0.75 -7.73
C ASP A 202 -10.50 0.66 -7.14
N ARG A 203 -9.55 0.03 -7.85
CA ARG A 203 -8.12 0.03 -7.47
C ARG A 203 -7.53 1.44 -7.50
N MET A 204 -7.79 2.22 -8.55
CA MET A 204 -7.36 3.62 -8.63
C MET A 204 -8.00 4.49 -7.54
N LYS A 205 -9.28 4.26 -7.20
CA LYS A 205 -9.95 4.97 -6.09
C LYS A 205 -9.29 4.65 -4.76
N ALA A 206 -8.89 3.39 -4.54
CA ALA A 206 -8.17 2.99 -3.33
C ALA A 206 -6.81 3.71 -3.23
N VAL A 207 -6.03 3.73 -4.32
CA VAL A 207 -4.75 4.45 -4.37
C VAL A 207 -4.93 5.96 -4.11
N LEU A 208 -5.87 6.62 -4.77
CA LEU A 208 -6.15 8.04 -4.55
C LEU A 208 -6.66 8.35 -3.12
N ARG A 209 -7.29 7.39 -2.47
CA ARG A 209 -7.71 7.52 -1.06
C ARG A 209 -6.50 7.47 -0.13
N GLU A 210 -5.60 6.53 -0.34
CA GLU A 210 -4.35 6.44 0.44
C GLU A 210 -3.45 7.66 0.22
N ILE A 211 -3.35 8.18 -1.02
CA ILE A 211 -2.60 9.41 -1.30
C ILE A 211 -3.15 10.59 -0.51
N ARG A 212 -4.48 10.74 -0.45
CA ARG A 212 -5.13 11.78 0.35
C ARG A 212 -4.82 11.65 1.83
N ARG A 213 -4.87 10.43 2.37
CA ARG A 213 -4.57 10.14 3.78
C ARG A 213 -3.14 10.43 4.18
N ALA A 214 -2.22 10.37 3.21
CA ALA A 214 -0.83 10.73 3.45
C ALA A 214 -0.62 12.25 3.55
N GLU A 215 -1.66 13.09 3.43
CA GLU A 215 -1.64 14.53 3.71
C GLU A 215 -0.46 15.28 3.07
N GLY A 216 -0.16 14.96 1.81
CA GLY A 216 0.90 15.60 1.04
C GLY A 216 2.33 15.09 1.33
N GLN A 217 2.49 14.04 2.14
CA GLN A 217 3.79 13.38 2.36
C GLN A 217 4.27 12.56 1.16
N LEU A 218 3.42 12.38 0.13
CA LEU A 218 3.73 11.62 -1.07
C LEU A 218 3.86 12.52 -2.30
N THR A 219 4.79 12.18 -3.18
CA THR A 219 4.83 12.62 -4.57
C THR A 219 4.67 11.38 -5.44
N ILE A 220 3.78 11.44 -6.44
CA ILE A 220 3.47 10.31 -7.30
C ILE A 220 4.08 10.52 -8.68
N PHE A 221 4.95 9.63 -9.13
CA PHE A 221 5.38 9.60 -10.51
C PHE A 221 4.39 8.77 -11.34
N ILE A 222 3.91 9.34 -12.44
CA ILE A 222 3.04 8.64 -13.39
C ILE A 222 3.78 8.57 -14.72
N ASP A 223 4.35 7.40 -15.01
CA ASP A 223 4.95 7.18 -16.32
C ASP A 223 3.85 7.15 -17.40
N GLU A 224 4.21 7.62 -18.59
CA GLU A 224 3.32 7.67 -19.74
C GLU A 224 1.94 8.26 -19.41
N LEU A 225 1.89 9.41 -18.71
CA LEU A 225 0.65 10.07 -18.27
C LEU A 225 -0.47 10.13 -19.32
N HIS A 226 -0.10 10.22 -20.61
CA HIS A 226 -1.05 10.21 -21.71
C HIS A 226 -1.92 8.95 -21.76
N THR A 227 -1.39 7.77 -21.36
CA THR A 227 -2.13 6.49 -21.29
C THR A 227 -3.29 6.54 -20.29
N VAL A 228 -3.21 7.43 -19.29
CA VAL A 228 -4.21 7.57 -18.21
C VAL A 228 -5.13 8.77 -18.44
N VAL A 229 -4.72 9.74 -19.26
CA VAL A 229 -5.37 11.06 -19.40
C VAL A 229 -6.03 11.28 -20.78
N GLY A 230 -5.85 10.39 -21.77
CA GLY A 230 -6.59 10.44 -23.04
C GLY A 230 -6.35 9.21 -23.94
N ALA A 231 -7.19 8.86 -24.91
CA ALA A 231 -8.27 9.58 -25.55
C ALA A 231 -9.44 8.62 -25.85
N GLY A 232 -10.68 9.07 -25.63
CA GLY A 232 -11.86 8.31 -26.03
C GLY A 232 -11.82 8.01 -27.53
N ALA A 233 -11.62 6.75 -27.90
CA ALA A 233 -11.93 6.19 -29.23
C ALA A 233 -11.59 4.70 -29.35
N ALA A 234 -10.72 4.13 -28.51
CA ALA A 234 -10.42 2.70 -28.56
C ALA A 234 -11.03 1.98 -27.35
N GLU A 235 -11.80 0.92 -27.59
CA GLU A 235 -12.54 0.08 -26.62
C GLU A 235 -11.71 -0.54 -25.47
N GLY A 236 -10.43 -0.18 -25.31
CA GLY A 236 -9.54 -0.66 -24.25
C GLY A 236 -8.74 0.42 -23.51
N ALA A 237 -8.90 1.71 -23.85
CA ALA A 237 -8.16 2.78 -23.17
C ALA A 237 -8.76 3.06 -21.78
N VAL A 238 -7.92 2.93 -20.76
CA VAL A 238 -8.30 3.12 -19.36
C VAL A 238 -8.37 4.61 -19.03
N ASP A 239 -9.57 5.19 -19.09
CA ASP A 239 -9.78 6.61 -18.81
C ASP A 239 -9.89 6.86 -17.30
N ALA A 240 -8.76 7.15 -16.65
CA ALA A 240 -8.73 7.60 -15.25
C ALA A 240 -8.72 9.13 -15.12
N SER A 241 -8.89 9.87 -16.22
CA SER A 241 -8.81 11.34 -16.23
C SER A 241 -9.87 11.98 -15.32
N ASN A 242 -11.07 11.39 -15.27
CA ASN A 242 -12.17 11.83 -14.40
C ASN A 242 -11.86 11.66 -12.90
N MET A 243 -10.97 10.74 -12.56
CA MET A 243 -10.56 10.47 -11.18
C MET A 243 -9.36 11.33 -10.76
N LEU A 244 -8.42 11.59 -11.68
CA LEU A 244 -7.22 12.38 -11.41
C LEU A 244 -7.50 13.88 -11.36
N LYS A 245 -8.33 14.42 -12.28
CA LYS A 245 -8.63 15.86 -12.36
C LYS A 245 -9.09 16.47 -11.03
N PRO A 246 -10.05 15.88 -10.28
CA PRO A 246 -10.49 16.45 -9.01
C PRO A 246 -9.38 16.46 -7.95
N ALA A 247 -8.57 15.41 -7.86
CA ALA A 247 -7.47 15.32 -6.89
C ALA A 247 -6.36 16.33 -7.19
N LEU A 248 -6.05 16.55 -8.48
CA LEU A 248 -5.11 17.57 -8.93
C LEU A 248 -5.64 18.99 -8.67
N ALA A 249 -6.92 19.24 -8.95
CA ALA A 249 -7.55 20.55 -8.76
C ALA A 249 -7.62 20.97 -7.28
N ARG A 250 -7.85 20.01 -6.37
CA ARG A 250 -7.85 20.25 -4.92
C ARG A 250 -6.44 20.32 -4.31
N GLY A 251 -5.40 19.99 -5.08
CA GLY A 251 -4.02 19.95 -4.58
C GLY A 251 -3.73 18.77 -3.63
N GLU A 252 -4.63 17.80 -3.58
CA GLU A 252 -4.51 16.56 -2.79
C GLU A 252 -3.49 15.60 -3.41
N LEU A 253 -3.37 15.63 -4.74
CA LEU A 253 -2.39 14.86 -5.49
C LEU A 253 -1.27 15.79 -5.94
N ARG A 254 -0.04 15.44 -5.57
CA ARG A 254 1.17 16.01 -6.14
C ARG A 254 1.86 14.93 -6.98
N CYS A 255 2.03 15.19 -8.26
CA CYS A 255 2.60 14.22 -9.18
C CYS A 255 3.65 14.81 -10.12
N VAL A 256 4.45 13.92 -10.72
CA VAL A 256 5.46 14.19 -11.77
C VAL A 256 5.19 13.27 -12.95
#